data_AF-A0A6N8FDX9-F1
#
_entry.id   AF-A0A6N8FDX9-F1
#
_cell.length_a   1.000
_cell.length_b   1.000
_cell.length_c   1.000
_cell.angle_alpha   90.00
_cell.angle_beta   90.00
_cell.angle_gamma   90.00
#
_symmetry.space_group_name_H-M   'P 1'
#
loop_
_entity.id
_entity.type
_entity.pdbx_description
1 polymer ?
#
loop_
_entity_poly.entity_id
_entity_poly.type
_entity_poly.pdbx_seq_one_letter_code
_entity_poly.pdbx_strand_id
1 'polypeptide(L)' 'MAKELDYLPAFILHTRPFKENQLLMEMLVAGEGRVSVIGYKGSKKIQQKPR' A
#
# COMPACT_ATOMS: atom_id res chain seq x y z
N MET A 1 15.74 17.87 -3.26
CA MET A 1 15.22 17.03 -4.36
C MET A 1 14.19 16.09 -3.78
N ALA A 2 12.93 16.17 -4.18
CA ALA A 2 11.94 15.17 -3.81
C ALA A 2 12.28 13.88 -4.57
N LYS A 3 12.44 12.77 -3.85
CA LYS A 3 12.71 11.46 -4.46
C LYS A 3 11.44 11.03 -5.18
N GLU A 4 11.49 10.92 -6.50
CA GLU A 4 10.39 10.35 -7.28
C GLU A 4 10.21 8.91 -6.80
N LEU A 5 9.01 8.58 -6.33
CA LEU A 5 8.70 7.23 -5.85
C LEU A 5 8.23 6.43 -7.06
N ASP A 6 8.96 5.36 -7.37
CA ASP A 6 8.52 4.40 -8.36
C ASP A 6 7.30 3.66 -7.83
N TYR A 7 6.21 3.65 -8.61
CA TYR A 7 5.00 2.91 -8.29
C TYR A 7 5.03 1.57 -9.02
N LEU A 8 4.95 0.48 -8.26
CA LEU A 8 4.84 -0.86 -8.81
C LEU A 8 3.38 -1.33 -8.77
N PRO A 9 2.89 -2.01 -9.82
CA PRO A 9 1.58 -2.64 -9.78
C PRO A 9 1.59 -3.81 -8.78
N ALA A 10 0.49 -3.94 -8.03
CA ALA A 10 0.34 -4.96 -7.02
C ALA A 10 -1.11 -5.46 -6.93
N PHE A 11 -1.27 -6.75 -6.63
CA PHE A 11 -2.55 -7.36 -6.27
C PHE A 11 -2.61 -7.59 -4.76
N ILE A 12 -3.71 -7.21 -4.13
CA ILE A 12 -3.99 -7.57 -2.75
C ILE A 12 -4.44 -9.03 -2.72
N LEU A 13 -3.72 -9.86 -1.99
CA LEU A 13 -4.05 -11.28 -1.78
C LEU A 13 -4.96 -11.45 -0.56
N HIS A 14 -4.57 -10.83 0.56
CA HIS A 14 -5.30 -10.94 1.82
C HIS A 14 -5.24 -9.63 2.59
N THR A 15 -6.30 -9.32 3.32
CA THR A 15 -6.28 -8.24 4.33
C THR A 15 -6.84 -8.77 5.64
N ARG A 16 -6.32 -8.25 6.76
CA ARG A 16 -6.86 -8.54 8.08
C ARG A 16 -6.69 -7.35 9.03
N PRO A 17 -7.64 -7.12 9.96
CA PRO A 17 -7.41 -6.20 11.06
C PRO A 17 -6.12 -6.56 11.82
N PHE A 18 -5.32 -5.57 12.19
CA PHE A 18 -4.06 -5.82 12.91
C PHE A 18 -4.01 -5.14 14.27
N LYS A 19 -4.10 -3.80 14.28
CA LYS A 19 -4.13 -2.96 15.49
C LYS A 19 -5.13 -1.83 15.27
N GLU A 20 -5.31 -0.98 16.28
CA GLU A 20 -6.17 0.20 16.17
C GLU A 20 -5.76 1.05 14.96
N ASN A 21 -6.73 1.29 14.07
CA ASN A 21 -6.54 2.00 12.80
C ASN A 21 -5.44 1.41 11.88
N GLN A 22 -5.12 0.12 12.00
CA GLN A 22 -4.13 -0.56 11.16
C GLN A 22 -4.72 -1.79 10.47
N LEU A 23 -4.33 -1.98 9.22
CA LEU A 23 -4.67 -3.12 8.38
C LEU A 23 -3.39 -3.83 7.96
N LEU A 24 -3.32 -5.15 8.18
CA LEU A 24 -2.24 -5.96 7.63
C LEU A 24 -2.67 -6.48 6.26
N MET A 25 -1.83 -6.26 5.26
CA MET A 25 -2.08 -6.58 3.86
C MET A 25 -0.97 -7.49 3.33
N GLU A 26 -1.38 -8.55 2.64
CA GLU A 26 -0.50 -9.41 1.85
C GLU A 26 -0.70 -9.07 0.38
N MET A 27 0.38 -8.78 -0.34
CA MET A 27 0.32 -8.34 -1.74
C MET A 27 1.27 -9.17 -2.62
N LEU A 28 0.88 -9.36 -3.87
CA LEU A 28 1.78 -9.83 -4.94
C LEU A 28 2.17 -8.62 -5.78
N VAL A 29 3.44 -8.21 -5.69
CA VAL A 29 4.00 -7.01 -6.32
C VAL A 29 4.84 -7.43 -7.53
N ALA A 30 4.66 -6.74 -8.65
CA ALA A 30 5.44 -7.03 -9.86
C ALA A 30 6.94 -6.82 -9.62
N GLY A 31 7.75 -7.83 -9.96
CA GLY A 31 9.22 -7.80 -9.77
C GLY A 31 9.70 -8.13 -8.35
N GLU A 32 8.86 -7.95 -7.33
CA GLU A 32 9.21 -8.16 -5.91
C GLU A 32 8.61 -9.45 -5.33
N GLY A 33 7.58 -10.01 -5.97
CA GLY A 33 6.89 -11.19 -5.47
C GLY A 33 5.96 -10.87 -4.30
N ARG A 34 5.91 -11.73 -3.28
CA ARG A 34 4.97 -11.59 -2.17
C ARG A 34 5.52 -10.65 -1.09
N VAL A 35 4.76 -9.61 -0.75
CA VAL A 35 5.14 -8.58 0.23
C VAL A 35 4.04 -8.39 1.28
N SER A 36 4.43 -8.31 2.56
CA SER A 36 3.54 -8.01 3.69
C SER A 36 3.68 -6.55 4.12
N VAL A 37 2.58 -5.81 4.25
CA VAL A 37 2.58 -4.37 4.57
C VAL A 37 1.53 -4.03 5.63
N ILE A 38 1.86 -3.08 6.51
CA ILE A 38 0.91 -2.48 7.45
C ILE A 38 0.39 -1.17 6.83
N GLY A 39 -0.90 -1.12 6.52
CA GLY A 39 -1.61 0.08 6.11
C GLY A 39 -2.29 0.76 7.31
N TYR A 40 -2.40 2.08 7.27
CA TYR A 40 -3.12 2.86 8.28
C TYR A 40 -4.48 3.30 7.75
N LYS A 41 -5.55 2.96 8.48
CA LYS A 41 -6.93 3.37 8.20
C LYS A 41 -7.13 4.79 8.71
N GLY A 42 -6.87 5.78 7.87
CA GLY A 42 -7.07 7.20 8.23
C GLY A 42 -6.18 8.22 7.54
N SER A 43 -5.28 7.79 6.63
CA SER A 43 -4.42 8.70 5.88
C SER A 43 -5.27 9.67 5.05
N LYS A 44 -5.09 10.98 5.28
CA LYS A 44 -5.70 12.09 4.52
C LYS A 44 -5.78 11.71 3.04
N LYS A 45 -6.95 11.93 2.42
CA LYS A 45 -7.12 11.83 0.96
C LYS A 45 -6.02 12.68 0.32
N ILE A 46 -4.94 12.07 -0.15
CA ILE A 46 -4.03 12.75 -1.05
C ILE A 46 -4.86 12.88 -2.32
N GLN A 47 -5.32 14.11 -2.58
CA GLN A 47 -6.02 14.45 -3.81
C GLN A 47 -5.02 14.20 -4.96
N GLN A 48 -4.97 12.97 -5.45
CA GLN A 48 -4.18 12.62 -6.63
C GLN A 48 -4.85 13.32 -7.81
N LYS A 49 -4.24 14.41 -8.28
CA LYS A 49 -4.63 15.00 -9.56
C LYS A 49 -4.38 13.93 -10.63
N PRO A 50 -5.40 13.56 -11.44
CA PRO A 50 -5.17 12.70 -12.59
C PRO A 50 -4.18 13.39 -13.53
N ARG A 51 -3.27 12.59 -14.08
CA ARG A 51 -2.25 13.01 -15.03
C ARG A 51 -2.90 13.42 -16.36
#